data_AF-A0A1V1NY21-F1
#
_entry.id   AF-A0A1V1NY21-F1
#
_cell.length_a   1.000
_cell.length_b   1.000
_cell.length_c   1.000
_cell.angle_alpha   90.00
_cell.angle_beta   90.00
_cell.angle_gamma   90.00
#
_symmetry.space_group_name_H-M   'P 1'
#
loop_
_entity.id
_entity.type
_entity.pdbx_description
1 polymer ?
#
loop_
_entity_poly.entity_id
_entity_poly.type
_entity_poly.pdbx_seq_one_letter_code
_entity_poly.pdbx_strand_id
1 'polypeptide(L)'
;YIEYMKIYLDNCCYNRPFDDQSQLRIKLESEAKLKIQYEIRAGKYQLAWSYILDLENDNNPYYERKRQINEWKIYSIIDVQENAEIIAKANALKNIGMRKKTLYM
;
A
#
# COMPACT_ATOMS: atom_id res chain seq x y z
N TYR A 1 14.00 -13.72 -19.83
CA TYR A 1 13.74 -12.58 -18.94
C TYR A 1 13.09 -13.12 -17.69
N ILE A 2 13.64 -12.85 -16.50
CA ILE A 2 12.96 -13.20 -15.25
C ILE A 2 11.90 -12.12 -15.03
N GLU A 3 10.61 -12.48 -15.10
CA GLU A 3 9.53 -11.59 -14.70
C GLU A 3 9.42 -11.60 -13.17
N TYR A 4 9.63 -10.44 -12.57
CA TYR A 4 9.41 -10.26 -11.14
C TYR A 4 7.96 -9.85 -10.92
N MET A 5 7.28 -10.51 -9.97
CA MET A 5 5.91 -10.16 -9.63
C MET A 5 5.88 -8.83 -8.87
N LYS A 6 5.18 -7.85 -9.45
CA LYS A 6 4.94 -6.55 -8.82
C LYS A 6 3.74 -6.63 -7.88
N ILE A 7 3.87 -6.04 -6.70
CA ILE A 7 2.83 -6.03 -5.68
C ILE A 7 2.60 -4.57 -5.24
N TYR A 8 1.33 -4.21 -5.16
CA TYR A 8 0.87 -3.00 -4.51
C TYR A 8 0.17 -3.38 -3.20
N LEU A 9 0.52 -2.72 -2.09
CA LEU A 9 -0.09 -2.95 -0.78
C LEU A 9 -0.95 -1.74 -0.41
N ASP A 10 -2.22 -1.96 -0.07
CA ASP A 10 -3.09 -0.90 0.44
C ASP A 10 -2.57 -0.40 1.81
N ASN A 11 -2.76 0.87 2.12
CA ASN A 11 -2.38 1.45 3.41
C ASN A 11 -3.00 0.71 4.61
N CYS A 12 -4.20 0.13 4.48
CA CYS A 12 -4.79 -0.69 5.54
C CYS A 12 -3.98 -1.96 5.82
N CYS A 13 -3.36 -2.58 4.80
CA CYS A 13 -2.45 -3.72 4.98
C CYS A 13 -1.25 -3.30 5.83
N TYR A 14 -0.69 -2.11 5.59
CA TYR A 14 0.38 -1.56 6.40
C TYR A 14 0.00 -1.36 7.86
N ASN A 15 -1.26 -0.99 8.11
CA ASN A 15 -1.77 -0.74 9.45
C ASN A 15 -2.14 -2.01 10.24
N ARG A 16 -2.35 -3.16 9.57
CA ARG A 16 -2.80 -4.41 10.23
C ARG A 16 -2.01 -4.83 11.48
N PRO A 17 -0.67 -4.76 11.50
CA PRO A 17 0.08 -5.11 12.71
C PRO A 17 -0.19 -4.23 13.93
N PHE A 18 -0.81 -3.06 13.73
CA PHE A 18 -1.15 -2.12 14.79
C PHE A 18 -2.65 -2.14 15.18
N ASP A 19 -3.46 -2.95 14.49
CA ASP A 19 -4.85 -3.23 14.87
C ASP A 19 -4.89 -4.18 16.09
N ASP A 20 -6.06 -4.34 16.68
CA ASP A 20 -6.24 -5.26 17.81
C ASP A 20 -5.95 -6.73 17.41
N GLN A 21 -4.85 -7.25 17.92
CA GLN A 21 -4.36 -8.60 17.65
C GLN A 21 -5.11 -9.69 18.44
N SER A 22 -6.10 -9.34 19.28
CA SER A 22 -6.95 -10.30 19.99
C SER A 22 -7.77 -11.18 19.02
N GLN A 23 -8.10 -10.64 17.84
CA GLN A 23 -8.86 -11.34 16.82
C GLN A 23 -7.92 -12.17 15.94
N LEU A 24 -8.14 -13.49 15.91
CA LEU A 24 -7.34 -14.43 15.12
C LEU A 24 -7.21 -14.01 13.64
N ARG A 25 -8.28 -13.48 13.05
CA ARG A 25 -8.27 -12.97 11.67
C ARG A 25 -7.23 -11.86 11.48
N ILE A 26 -7.23 -10.85 12.34
CA ILE A 26 -6.32 -9.70 12.25
C ILE A 26 -4.88 -10.16 12.44
N LYS A 27 -4.65 -11.11 13.36
CA LYS A 27 -3.33 -11.71 13.58
C LYS A 27 -2.81 -12.42 12.33
N LEU A 28 -3.63 -13.27 11.70
CA LEU A 28 -3.25 -13.99 10.49
C LEU A 28 -3.02 -13.04 9.29
N GLU A 29 -3.86 -12.02 9.13
CA GLU A 29 -3.66 -10.98 8.10
C GLU A 29 -2.35 -10.22 8.31
N SER A 30 -2.00 -9.91 9.57
CA SER A 30 -0.75 -9.25 9.94
C SER A 30 0.47 -10.13 9.63
N GLU A 31 0.43 -11.41 9.99
CA GLU A 31 1.49 -12.38 9.70
C GLU A 31 1.70 -12.56 8.19
N ALA A 32 0.60 -12.69 7.42
CA ALA A 32 0.67 -12.80 5.97
C ALA A 32 1.32 -11.55 5.33
N LYS A 33 0.91 -10.36 5.78
CA LYS A 33 1.51 -9.09 5.32
C LYS A 33 2.99 -9.01 5.68
N LEU A 34 3.39 -9.38 6.89
CA LEU A 34 4.79 -9.40 7.31
C LEU A 34 5.62 -10.37 6.46
N LYS A 35 5.03 -11.51 6.07
CA LYS A 35 5.69 -12.45 5.15
C LYS A 35 5.90 -11.84 3.76
N ILE A 36 4.90 -11.14 3.20
CA ILE A 36 5.05 -10.44 1.92
C ILE A 36 6.16 -9.38 2.00
N GLN A 37 6.18 -8.61 3.09
CA GLN A 37 7.20 -7.60 3.36
C GLN A 37 8.61 -8.19 3.46
N TYR A 38 8.77 -9.36 4.08
CA TYR A 38 10.03 -10.09 4.07
C TYR A 38 10.46 -10.48 2.65
N GLU A 39 9.53 -10.99 1.83
CA GLU A 39 9.82 -11.42 0.45
C GLU A 39 10.13 -10.24 -0.49
N ILE A 40 9.55 -9.05 -0.25
CA ILE A 40 9.95 -7.80 -0.91
C ILE A 40 11.42 -7.49 -0.61
N ARG A 41 11.81 -7.51 0.67
CA ARG A 41 13.21 -7.27 1.08
C ARG A 41 14.18 -8.33 0.54
N ALA A 42 13.71 -9.56 0.37
CA ALA A 42 14.48 -10.66 -0.23
C ALA A 42 14.56 -10.55 -1.77
N GLY A 43 13.94 -9.53 -2.39
CA GLY A 43 13.97 -9.32 -3.84
C GLY A 43 13.10 -10.29 -4.65
N LYS A 44 12.23 -11.09 -3.98
CA LYS A 44 11.30 -11.99 -4.69
C LYS A 44 10.10 -11.24 -5.26
N TYR A 45 9.69 -10.15 -4.60
CA TYR A 45 8.61 -9.28 -5.04
C TYR A 45 9.10 -7.85 -5.21
N GLN A 46 8.50 -7.17 -6.17
CA GLN A 46 8.78 -5.78 -6.48
C GLN A 46 7.65 -4.91 -5.92
N LEU A 47 7.97 -4.02 -4.98
CA LEU A 47 6.98 -3.12 -4.39
C LEU A 47 6.69 -1.95 -5.33
N ALA A 48 5.41 -1.68 -5.56
CA ALA A 48 4.92 -0.43 -6.15
C ALA A 48 4.40 0.49 -5.04
N TRP A 49 4.71 1.77 -5.16
CA TRP A 49 4.26 2.84 -4.27
C TRP A 49 3.55 3.93 -5.07
N SER A 50 2.63 4.65 -4.44
CA SER A 50 1.93 5.78 -5.06
C SER A 50 1.77 6.92 -4.07
N TYR A 51 1.58 8.13 -4.59
CA TYR A 51 1.25 9.32 -3.80
C TYR A 51 -0.03 9.15 -2.94
N ILE A 52 -0.93 8.24 -3.31
CA ILE A 52 -2.12 7.93 -2.51
C ILE A 52 -1.75 7.24 -1.20
N LEU A 53 -0.74 6.37 -1.19
CA LEU A 53 -0.25 5.78 0.06
C LEU A 53 0.31 6.86 1.00
N ASP A 54 1.05 7.83 0.45
CA ASP A 54 1.57 8.95 1.22
C ASP A 54 0.40 9.75 1.86
N LEU A 55 -0.59 10.15 1.06
CA LEU A 55 -1.77 10.87 1.52
C LEU A 55 -2.58 10.11 2.58
N GLU A 56 -2.78 8.82 2.39
CA GLU A 56 -3.53 7.99 3.34
C GLU A 56 -2.74 7.75 4.63
N ASN A 57 -1.42 7.59 4.53
CA ASN A 57 -0.57 7.43 5.68
C ASN A 57 -0.47 8.74 6.47
N ASP A 58 -0.42 9.91 5.82
CA ASP A 58 -0.40 11.21 6.48
C ASP A 58 -1.63 11.47 7.36
N ASN A 59 -2.78 10.91 6.97
CA ASN A 59 -4.03 10.94 7.74
C ASN A 59 -4.02 10.03 8.98
N ASN A 60 -2.98 9.22 9.18
CA ASN A 60 -2.86 8.39 10.37
C ASN A 60 -2.56 9.27 11.60
N PRO A 61 -3.37 9.18 12.68
CA PRO A 61 -3.20 10.03 13.85
C PRO A 61 -1.94 9.68 14.67
N TYR A 62 -1.37 8.48 14.47
CA TYR A 62 -0.22 8.00 15.23
C TYR A 62 1.09 8.24 14.47
N TYR A 63 1.91 9.17 14.96
CA TYR A 63 3.19 9.53 14.34
C TYR A 63 4.12 8.33 14.10
N GLU A 64 4.27 7.44 15.08
CA GLU A 64 5.13 6.26 14.94
C GLU A 64 4.66 5.31 13.82
N ARG A 65 3.34 5.14 13.67
CA ARG A 65 2.79 4.32 12.58
C ARG A 65 3.10 4.96 11.23
N LYS A 66 2.92 6.28 11.11
CA LYS A 66 3.26 7.03 9.89
C LYS A 66 4.69 6.81 9.47
N ARG A 67 5.61 7.02 10.41
CA ARG A 67 7.04 6.87 10.17
C ARG A 67 7.38 5.45 9.72
N GLN A 68 6.93 4.43 10.45
CA GLN A 68 7.21 3.03 10.11
C GLN A 68 6.64 2.61 8.75
N ILE A 69 5.49 3.14 8.35
CA ILE A 69 4.89 2.85 7.04
C ILE A 69 5.68 3.56 5.94
N ASN A 70 6.05 4.83 6.12
CA ASN A 70 6.83 5.60 5.14
C ASN A 70 8.24 5.02 4.90
N GLU A 71 8.84 4.37 5.89
CA GLU A 71 10.12 3.67 5.74
C GLU A 71 10.07 2.57 4.67
N TRP A 72 8.88 2.07 4.28
CA TRP A 72 8.75 1.08 3.21
C TRP A 72 8.89 1.66 1.80
N LYS A 73 8.69 2.97 1.63
CA LYS A 73 8.79 3.65 0.34
C LYS A 73 10.16 3.42 -0.32
N ILE A 74 11.22 3.30 0.47
CA ILE A 74 12.60 3.07 -0.02
C ILE A 74 12.77 1.73 -0.75
N TYR A 75 11.90 0.74 -0.47
CA TYR A 75 11.94 -0.58 -1.12
C TYR A 75 11.10 -0.63 -2.40
N SER A 76 10.40 0.46 -2.74
CA SER A 76 9.63 0.53 -3.97
C SER A 76 10.54 0.65 -5.18
N ILE A 77 10.22 -0.11 -6.21
CA ILE A 77 10.90 0.01 -7.52
C ILE A 77 10.21 1.03 -8.43
N ILE A 78 8.98 1.41 -8.09
CA ILE A 78 8.14 2.35 -8.81
C ILE A 78 7.47 3.21 -7.75
N ASP A 79 7.64 4.52 -7.87
CA ASP A 79 6.96 5.52 -7.06
C ASP A 79 6.11 6.42 -7.99
N VAL A 80 4.81 6.16 -8.01
CA VAL A 80 3.86 6.85 -8.89
C VAL A 80 3.47 8.19 -8.27
N GLN A 81 3.93 9.27 -8.90
CA GLN A 81 3.51 10.62 -8.54
C GLN A 81 2.13 10.95 -9.11
N GLU A 82 1.45 11.89 -8.45
CA GLU A 82 0.19 12.43 -8.95
C GLU A 82 0.38 12.99 -10.38
N ASN A 83 -0.49 12.58 -11.29
CA ASN A 83 -0.51 13.12 -12.64
C ASN A 83 -1.93 13.31 -13.17
N ALA A 84 -2.10 14.25 -14.10
CA ALA A 84 -3.41 14.61 -14.63
C ALA A 84 -4.11 13.45 -15.36
N GLU A 85 -3.34 12.51 -15.95
CA GLU A 85 -3.88 11.37 -16.68
C GLU A 85 -4.47 10.30 -15.75
N ILE A 86 -3.80 10.00 -14.63
CA ILE A 86 -4.26 9.12 -13.56
C ILE A 86 -5.53 9.70 -12.94
N ILE A 87 -5.56 11.01 -12.66
CA ILE A 87 -6.76 11.68 -12.16
C ILE A 87 -7.91 11.59 -13.17
N ALA A 88 -7.63 11.77 -14.46
CA ALA A 88 -8.65 11.66 -15.51
C ALA A 88 -9.21 10.23 -15.60
N LYS A 89 -8.35 9.21 -15.58
CA LYS A 89 -8.75 7.78 -15.56
C LYS A 89 -9.54 7.43 -14.29
N ALA A 90 -9.08 7.89 -13.13
CA ALA A 90 -9.76 7.72 -11.85
C ALA A 90 -11.16 8.33 -11.89
N ASN A 91 -11.32 9.54 -12.44
CA ASN A 91 -12.61 10.19 -12.59
C ASN A 91 -13.53 9.47 -13.58
N ALA A 92 -12.99 8.92 -14.67
CA ALA A 92 -13.77 8.12 -15.61
C ALA A 92 -14.32 6.84 -14.95
N LEU A 93 -13.50 6.15 -14.16
CA LEU A 93 -13.88 4.94 -13.43
C LEU A 93 -14.84 5.22 -12.25
N LYS A 94 -14.82 6.43 -11.68
CA LYS A 94 -15.77 6.88 -10.64
C LYS A 94 -17.22 6.84 -11.11
N ASN A 95 -17.45 7.09 -12.40
CA ASN A 95 -18.78 7.06 -13.00
C ASN A 95 -19.38 5.63 -13.09
N ILE A 96 -18.59 4.60 -12.75
CA ILE A 96 -19.00 3.19 -12.71
C ILE A 96 -19.33 2.75 -11.26
N GLY A 97 -19.30 3.66 -10.28
CA GLY A 97 -19.68 3.38 -8.88
C GLY A 97 -18.55 2.83 -8.00
N MET A 98 -17.30 2.85 -8.48
CA MET A 98 -16.14 2.47 -7.66
C MET A 98 -15.79 3.54 -6.61
N ARG A 99 -15.32 3.10 -5.44
CA ARG A 99 -14.96 4.01 -4.34
C ARG A 99 -13.75 4.85 -4.73
N LYS A 100 -13.79 6.15 -4.42
CA LYS A 100 -12.69 7.14 -4.68
C LYS A 100 -11.30 6.55 -4.41
N LYS A 101 -11.11 5.84 -3.31
CA LYS A 101 -9.82 5.28 -2.87
C LYS A 101 -9.15 4.35 -3.90
N THR A 102 -9.93 3.45 -4.51
CA THR A 102 -9.44 2.43 -5.46
C THR A 102 -9.11 3.02 -6.84
N LEU A 103 -9.56 4.25 -7.11
CA LEU A 103 -9.51 4.84 -8.44
C LEU A 103 -8.17 5.50 -8.76
N TYR A 104 -7.40 5.87 -7.73
CA TYR A 104 -6.15 6.61 -7.86
C TYR A 104 -4.89 5.76 -7.55
N MET A 105 -5.08 4.46 -7.27
CA MET A 105 -4.00 3.47 -7.11
C MET A 105 -3.53 2.97 -8.48
#